data_AF-A0A327W080-F1
#
_entry.id   AF-A0A327W080-F1
#
_cell.length_a   1.000
_cell.length_b   1.000
_cell.length_c   1.000
_cell.angle_alpha   90.00
_cell.angle_beta   90.00
_cell.angle_gamma   90.00
#
_symmetry.space_group_name_H-M   'P 1'
#
loop_
_entity.id
_entity.type
_entity.pdbx_description
1 polymer ?
#
loop_
_entity_poly.entity_id
_entity_poly.type
_entity_poly.pdbx_seq_one_letter_code
_entity_poly.pdbx_strand_id
1 'polypeptide(L)' 'MKELRTSTAPAWSRPGAAWTAKFCWPALLVGIGLLVWRIVDRDSVVHIAFSALFVLVLALVLIGNRSARERDRRRSS' A
#
# COMPACT_ATOMS: atom_id res chain seq x y z
N MET A 1 30.16 3.44 -28.02
CA MET A 1 29.00 2.63 -27.62
C MET A 1 28.75 2.86 -26.14
N LYS A 2 27.71 3.60 -25.77
CA LYS A 2 27.34 3.83 -24.36
C LYS A 2 26.61 2.59 -23.88
N GLU A 3 27.17 1.90 -22.89
CA GLU A 3 26.44 0.88 -22.14
C GLU A 3 25.12 1.49 -21.66
N LEU A 4 24.01 0.98 -22.18
CA LEU A 4 22.69 1.15 -21.58
C LEU A 4 22.76 0.44 -20.23
N ARG A 5 23.21 1.16 -19.19
CA ARG A 5 23.04 0.71 -17.80
C ARG A 5 21.57 0.34 -17.66
N THR A 6 21.30 -0.96 -17.60
CA THR A 6 20.02 -1.49 -17.17
C THR A 6 19.81 -0.91 -15.78
N SER A 7 19.05 0.18 -15.72
CA SER A 7 18.70 0.87 -14.48
C SER A 7 17.88 -0.12 -13.68
N THR A 8 18.59 -0.90 -12.87
CA THR A 8 18.01 -1.91 -12.00
C THR A 8 17.17 -1.10 -11.03
N ALA A 9 15.85 -1.17 -11.18
CA ALA A 9 14.92 -0.41 -10.36
C ALA A 9 15.35 -0.54 -8.89
N PRO A 10 15.47 0.59 -8.18
CA PRO A 10 16.06 0.58 -6.85
C PRO A 10 15.27 -0.35 -5.94
N ALA A 11 15.95 -1.02 -5.00
CA ALA A 11 15.34 -2.10 -4.21
C ALA A 11 14.07 -1.68 -3.44
N TRP A 12 13.86 -0.38 -3.21
CA TRP A 12 12.65 0.15 -2.59
C TRP A 12 11.42 0.20 -3.51
N SER A 13 11.59 0.21 -4.84
CA SER A 13 10.48 0.20 -5.81
C SER A 13 10.12 -1.21 -6.28
N ARG A 14 10.90 -2.23 -5.89
CA ARG A 14 10.56 -3.62 -6.19
C ARG A 14 9.27 -4.05 -5.48
N PRO A 15 8.35 -4.73 -6.18
CA PRO A 15 7.17 -5.30 -5.54
C PRO A 15 7.62 -6.35 -4.52
N GLY A 16 7.06 -6.29 -3.31
CA GLY A 16 7.48 -7.10 -2.15
C GLY A 16 8.39 -6.37 -1.14
N ALA A 17 8.66 -5.07 -1.34
CA ALA A 17 9.52 -4.31 -0.44
C ALA A 17 8.97 -4.25 1.01
N ALA A 18 9.81 -4.59 2.00
CA ALA A 18 9.39 -4.72 3.40
C ALA A 18 8.91 -3.40 4.04
N TRP A 19 9.33 -2.26 3.48
CA TRP A 19 8.91 -0.94 3.96
C TRP A 19 7.41 -0.72 3.75
N THR A 20 6.82 -1.25 2.67
CA THR A 20 5.42 -1.00 2.37
C THR A 20 4.50 -1.65 3.41
N ALA A 21 4.84 -2.83 3.92
CA ALA A 21 4.11 -3.42 5.05
C ALA A 21 4.29 -2.60 6.34
N LYS A 22 5.50 -2.12 6.62
CA LYS A 22 5.79 -1.30 7.82
C LYS A 22 5.09 0.06 7.82
N PHE A 23 4.93 0.70 6.65
CA PHE A 23 4.31 2.02 6.54
C PHE A 23 2.82 1.97 6.22
N CYS A 24 2.38 1.10 5.30
CA CYS A 24 0.97 1.03 4.94
C CYS A 24 0.10 0.43 6.04
N TRP A 25 0.62 -0.46 6.88
CA TRP A 25 -0.16 -1.03 7.99
C TRP A 25 -0.60 0.00 9.04
N PRO A 26 0.30 0.81 9.64
CA PRO A 26 -0.11 1.86 10.56
C PRO A 26 -0.94 2.94 9.84
N ALA A 27 -0.61 3.29 8.59
CA ALA A 27 -1.41 4.24 7.82
C ALA A 27 -2.85 3.75 7.59
N LEU A 28 -3.05 2.44 7.39
CA LEU A 28 -4.38 1.82 7.28
C LEU A 28 -5.15 1.92 8.58
N LEU A 29 -4.51 1.63 9.73
CA LEU A 29 -5.14 1.74 11.04
C LEU A 29 -5.57 3.18 11.32
N VAL A 30 -4.71 4.16 11.03
CA VAL A 30 -5.05 5.58 11.16
C VAL A 30 -6.19 5.96 10.21
N GLY A 31 -6.16 5.50 8.96
CA GLY A 31 -7.21 5.75 7.97
C GLY A 31 -8.57 5.17 8.39
N ILE A 32 -8.59 3.95 8.93
CA ILE A 32 -9.81 3.32 9.47
C ILE A 32 -10.30 4.10 10.69
N GLY A 33 -9.42 4.49 11.61
CA GLY A 33 -9.78 5.30 12.77
C GLY A 33 -10.42 6.63 12.38
N LEU A 34 -9.84 7.33 11.41
CA LEU A 34 -10.41 8.57 10.87
C LEU A 34 -11.74 8.35 10.16
N LEU A 35 -11.89 7.24 9.42
CA LEU A 35 -13.15 6.90 8.76
C LEU A 35 -14.25 6.65 9.79
N VAL A 36 -13.97 5.85 10.82
CA VAL A 36 -14.92 5.57 11.92
C VAL A 36 -15.27 6.85 12.66
N TRP A 37 -14.27 7.67 13.00
CA TRP A 37 -14.49 8.98 13.62
C TRP A 37 -15.44 9.84 12.78
N ARG A 38 -15.18 9.97 11.47
CA ARG A 38 -16.03 10.77 10.56
C ARG A 38 -17.45 10.24 10.44
N ILE A 39 -17.63 8.92 10.47
CA ILE A 39 -18.97 8.31 10.47
C ILE A 39 -19.71 8.64 11.77
N VAL A 40 -19.04 8.56 12.92
CA VAL A 40 -19.62 8.89 14.23
C VAL A 40 -19.98 10.38 14.29
N ASP A 41 -19.12 11.24 13.77
CA ASP A 41 -19.32 12.70 13.74
C ASP A 41 -20.38 13.14 12.71
N ARG A 42 -20.90 12.21 11.88
CA ARG A 42 -21.77 12.49 10.72
C ARG A 42 -21.19 13.60 9.82
N ASP A 43 -19.87 13.55 9.63
CA ASP A 43 -19.14 14.44 8.74
C ASP A 43 -19.67 14.29 7.30
N SER A 44 -19.36 15.27 6.45
CA SER A 44 -19.86 15.35 5.09
C SER A 44 -19.55 14.07 4.30
N VAL A 45 -20.51 13.57 3.54
CA VAL A 45 -20.42 12.29 2.78
C VAL A 45 -19.17 12.26 1.89
N VAL A 46 -18.75 13.41 1.37
CA VAL A 46 -17.53 13.56 0.55
C VAL A 46 -16.27 13.21 1.35
N HIS A 47 -16.19 13.63 2.61
CA HIS A 47 -15.05 13.35 3.48
C HIS A 47 -14.98 11.86 3.87
N ILE A 48 -16.13 11.24 4.11
CA ILE A 48 -16.24 9.80 4.37
C ILE A 48 -15.79 9.01 3.12
N ALA A 49 -16.29 9.39 1.94
CA ALA A 49 -15.92 8.75 0.68
C ALA A 49 -14.41 8.87 0.39
N PHE A 50 -13.81 10.03 0.63
CA PHE A 50 -12.37 10.24 0.45
C PHE A 50 -11.53 9.37 1.41
N SER A 51 -11.91 9.32 2.69
CA SER A 51 -11.25 8.46 3.69
C SER A 51 -11.39 6.97 3.34
N ALA A 52 -12.57 6.54 2.88
CA ALA A 52 -12.81 5.16 2.46
C ALA A 52 -11.97 4.78 1.23
N LEU A 53 -11.89 5.68 0.23
CA LEU A 53 -11.06 5.47 -0.95
C LEU A 53 -9.56 5.36 -0.58
N PHE A 54 -9.08 6.21 0.34
CA PHE A 54 -7.70 6.15 0.81
C PHE A 54 -7.37 4.81 1.49
N VAL A 55 -8.27 4.32 2.35
CA VAL A 55 -8.18 3.00 2.99
C VAL A 55 -8.17 1.88 1.94
N LEU A 56 -9.04 1.97 0.93
CA LEU A 56 -9.11 0.99 -0.17
C LEU A 56 -7.79 0.93 -0.96
N VAL A 57 -7.22 2.08 -1.31
CA VAL A 57 -5.93 2.16 -2.04
C VAL A 57 -4.81 1.53 -1.22
N LEU A 58 -4.71 1.85 0.08
CA LEU A 58 -3.71 1.24 0.96
C LEU A 58 -3.88 -0.28 1.08
N ALA A 59 -5.12 -0.77 1.15
CA ALA A 59 -5.40 -2.20 1.19
C ALA A 59 -4.96 -2.90 -0.11
N LEU A 60 -5.26 -2.30 -1.28
CA LEU A 60 -4.83 -2.83 -2.57
C LEU A 60 -3.30 -2.87 -2.70
N VAL A 61 -2.61 -1.82 -2.25
CA VAL A 61 -1.13 -1.78 -2.24
C VAL A 61 -0.55 -2.89 -1.37
N LEU A 62 -1.12 -3.14 -0.19
CA LEU A 62 -0.69 -4.24 0.69
C LEU A 62 -0.97 -5.61 0.07
N ILE A 63 -2.14 -5.82 -0.54
CA ILE A 63 -2.51 -7.08 -1.19
C ILE A 63 -1.57 -7.35 -2.38
N GLY A 64 -1.32 -6.34 -3.21
CA GLY A 64 -0.38 -6.42 -4.33
C GLY A 64 1.03 -6.79 -3.87
N ASN A 65 1.50 -6.16 -2.79
CA ASN A 65 2.81 -6.49 -2.21
C ASN A 65 2.88 -7.88 -1.59
N ARG A 66 1.83 -8.33 -0.88
CA ARG A 66 1.78 -9.70 -0.36
C ARG A 66 1.78 -10.72 -1.50
N SER A 67 1.00 -10.46 -2.56
CA SER A 67 0.93 -11.32 -3.75
C SER A 67 2.30 -11.42 -4.45
N ALA A 68 3.00 -10.30 -4.61
CA ALA A 68 4.36 -10.30 -5.15
C ALA A 68 5.34 -11.09 -4.28
N ARG A 69 5.28 -10.90 -2.96
CA ARG A 69 6.15 -11.60 -2.00
C ARG A 69 5.89 -13.11 -1.98
N GLU A 70 4.65 -13.53 -2.14
CA GLU A 70 4.27 -14.95 -2.25
C GLU A 70 4.76 -15.58 -3.55
N ARG A 71 4.72 -14.84 -4.67
CA ARG A 71 5.27 -15.30 -5.96
C ARG A 71 6.78 -15.49 -5.90
N ASP A 72 7.51 -14.57 -5.26
CA ASP A 72 8.95 -14.72 -5.06
C ASP A 72 9.27 -15.94 -4.21
N ARG A 73 8.50 -16.15 -3.12
CA ARG A 73 8.68 -17.32 -2.24
C ARG A 73 8.48 -18.65 -2.95
N ARG A 74 7.53 -18.69 -3.90
CA ARG A 74 7.26 -19.88 -4.75
C ARG A 74 8.30 -20.10 -5.84
N ARG A 75 9.00 -19.07 -6.30
CA ARG A 75 10.11 -19.22 -7.27
C ARG A 75 11.41 -19.69 -6.62
N SER A 76 11.56 -19.50 -5.31
CA SER A 76 12.74 -19.91 -4.54
C SER A 76 12.63 -21.30 -3.90
N SER A 77 11.50 -22.00 -4.07
CA SER A 77 11.26 -23.38 -3.60
C SER A 77 11.28 -24.36 -4.76
#